data_AF-A0A645HHE7-F1
#
_entry.id   AF-A0A645HHE7-F1
#
_cell.length_a   1.000
_cell.length_b   1.000
_cell.length_c   1.000
_cell.angle_alpha   90.00
_cell.angle_beta   90.00
_cell.angle_gamma   90.00
#
_symmetry.space_group_name_H-M   'P 1'
#
loop_
_entity.id
_entity.type
_entity.pdbx_description
1 polymer ?
#
loop_
_entity_poly.entity_id
_entity_poly.type
_entity_poly.pdbx_seq_one_letter_code
_entity_poly.pdbx_strand_id
1 'polypeptide(L)'
;MHDSNLPAIVCGDFNDTPMSYTYKNLAFHKRDSFRQAGKGFSATYSLMWPLLRIDYILYPAPYCSLSHKTPRIEYSDHYPVVSELIIP
;
A
#
# COMPACT_ATOMS: atom_id res chain seq x y z
N MET A 1 -8.85 -18.56 -2.86
CA MET A 1 -9.20 -17.65 -1.75
C MET A 1 -10.66 -17.92 -1.44
N HIS A 2 -11.00 -18.38 -0.23
CA HIS A 2 -12.41 -18.49 0.15
C HIS A 2 -13.01 -17.08 0.18
N ASP A 3 -14.11 -16.87 -0.54
CA ASP A 3 -14.89 -15.62 -0.47
C ASP A 3 -15.59 -15.56 0.89
N SER A 4 -14.85 -15.11 1.91
CA SER A 4 -15.50 -14.47 3.04
C SER A 4 -16.01 -13.11 2.55
N ASN A 5 -17.32 -12.87 2.57
CA ASN A 5 -17.93 -11.57 2.27
C ASN A 5 -17.57 -10.46 3.28
N LEU A 6 -16.50 -10.63 4.06
CA LEU A 6 -16.04 -9.68 5.05
C LEU A 6 -15.10 -8.66 4.39
N PRO A 7 -15.25 -7.37 4.70
CA PRO A 7 -14.29 -6.36 4.27
C PRO A 7 -12.91 -6.67 4.86
N ALA A 8 -11.87 -6.66 4.01
CA ALA A 8 -10.51 -7.00 4.41
C ALA A 8 -9.51 -5.93 3.95
N ILE A 9 -8.63 -5.56 4.88
CA ILE A 9 -7.43 -4.76 4.61
C ILE A 9 -6.29 -5.73 4.32
N VAL A 10 -5.54 -5.47 3.25
CA VAL A 10 -4.40 -6.28 2.82
C VAL A 10 -3.16 -5.41 2.87
N CYS A 11 -2.17 -5.83 3.66
CA CYS A 11 -0.90 -5.13 3.82
C CYS A 11 0.26 -6.09 3.57
N GLY A 12 1.36 -5.59 3.00
CA GLY A 12 2.60 -6.34 2.93
C GLY A 12 3.51 -5.93 1.78
N ASP A 13 4.68 -6.56 1.76
CA ASP A 13 5.60 -6.55 0.62
C ASP A 13 5.07 -7.48 -0.48
N PHE A 14 4.74 -6.90 -1.63
CA PHE A 14 4.25 -7.63 -2.79
C PHE A 14 5.38 -7.99 -3.75
N ASN A 15 6.60 -7.48 -3.53
CA ASN A 15 7.76 -7.59 -4.43
C ASN A 15 7.49 -7.13 -5.87
N ASP A 16 6.46 -6.31 -6.07
CA ASP A 16 5.98 -5.96 -7.40
C ASP A 16 5.58 -4.48 -7.48
N THR A 17 5.87 -3.85 -8.61
CA THR A 17 5.66 -2.41 -8.79
C THR A 17 4.19 -2.08 -9.07
N PRO A 18 3.77 -0.80 -8.98
CA PRO A 18 2.37 -0.41 -9.24
C PRO A 18 1.89 -0.68 -10.68
N MET A 19 2.82 -0.97 -11.60
CA MET A 19 2.51 -1.30 -13.01
C MET A 19 2.35 -2.80 -13.26
N SER A 20 2.75 -3.64 -12.31
CA SER A 20 2.76 -5.10 -12.42
C SER A 20 1.35 -5.70 -12.55
N TYR A 21 1.28 -6.91 -13.10
CA TYR A 21 0.05 -7.68 -13.15
C TYR A 21 -0.41 -8.08 -11.74
N THR A 22 0.51 -8.50 -10.87
CA THR A 22 0.24 -8.90 -9.49
C THR A 22 -0.45 -7.79 -8.71
N TYR A 23 0.11 -6.57 -8.72
CA TYR A 23 -0.49 -5.42 -8.05
C TYR A 23 -1.89 -5.13 -8.61
N LYS A 24 -2.06 -5.12 -9.94
CA LYS A 24 -3.37 -4.83 -10.57
C LYS A 24 -4.46 -5.81 -10.14
N ASN A 25 -4.12 -7.11 -9.99
CA ASN A 25 -5.07 -8.11 -9.55
C ASN A 25 -5.38 -7.99 -8.05
N LEU A 26 -4.37 -7.78 -7.20
CA LEU A 26 -4.58 -7.63 -5.75
C LEU A 26 -5.34 -6.34 -5.40
N ALA A 27 -5.09 -5.26 -6.14
CA ALA A 27 -5.79 -3.99 -6.01
C ALA A 27 -7.17 -3.99 -6.69
N PHE A 28 -7.54 -5.06 -7.40
CA PHE A 28 -8.85 -5.15 -8.05
C PHE A 28 -9.96 -5.07 -6.99
N HIS A 29 -10.90 -4.14 -7.20
CA HIS A 29 -11.96 -3.78 -6.23
C HIS A 29 -11.48 -3.31 -4.84
N LYS A 30 -10.21 -2.91 -4.70
CA LYS A 30 -9.66 -2.29 -3.50
C LYS A 30 -9.10 -0.90 -3.82
N ARG A 31 -8.94 -0.09 -2.79
CA ARG A 31 -8.25 1.20 -2.84
C ARG A 31 -6.83 1.03 -2.31
N ASP A 32 -5.89 1.77 -2.89
CA ASP A 32 -4.49 1.87 -2.44
C ASP A 32 -4.32 3.17 -1.65
N SER A 33 -3.81 3.07 -0.42
CA SER A 33 -3.62 4.22 0.48
C SER A 33 -2.76 5.32 -0.14
N PHE A 34 -1.70 4.97 -0.88
CA PHE A 34 -0.85 5.96 -1.54
C PHE A 34 -1.60 6.67 -2.66
N ARG A 35 -2.40 5.92 -3.44
CA ARG A 35 -3.18 6.52 -4.53
C ARG A 35 -4.26 7.47 -4.02
N GLN A 36 -4.79 7.23 -2.82
CA GLN A 36 -5.82 8.07 -2.22
C GLN A 36 -5.26 9.27 -1.46
N ALA A 37 -4.23 9.08 -0.63
CA ALA A 37 -3.75 10.09 0.33
C ALA A 37 -2.23 10.37 0.26
N GLY A 38 -1.50 9.69 -0.63
CA GLY A 38 -0.07 9.86 -0.82
C GLY A 38 0.32 11.14 -1.55
N LYS A 39 1.53 11.61 -1.28
CA LYS A 39 2.14 12.78 -1.95
C LYS A 39 3.61 12.50 -2.22
N GLY A 40 4.11 13.00 -3.35
CA GLY A 40 5.52 12.86 -3.73
C GLY A 40 5.93 11.41 -4.01
N PHE A 41 7.13 11.04 -3.57
CA PHE A 41 7.68 9.70 -3.75
C PHE A 41 7.28 8.79 -2.58
N SER A 42 6.96 7.54 -2.89
CA SER A 42 6.56 6.50 -1.93
C SER A 42 7.33 5.20 -2.14
N ALA A 43 8.60 5.31 -2.53
CA ALA A 43 9.44 4.13 -2.59
C ALA A 43 9.59 3.52 -1.19
N THR A 44 9.47 2.21 -1.11
CA THR A 44 9.50 1.49 0.15
C THR A 44 10.79 0.72 0.28
N TYR A 45 11.47 0.37 -0.81
CA TYR A 45 12.77 -0.27 -0.78
C TYR A 45 13.92 0.77 -0.73
N SER A 46 14.72 0.72 0.32
CA SER A 46 15.74 1.73 0.65
C SER A 46 16.88 1.79 -0.38
N LEU A 47 17.38 0.64 -0.85
CA LEU A 47 18.53 0.55 -1.75
C LEU A 47 18.26 1.17 -3.13
N MET A 48 17.00 1.15 -3.58
CA MET A 48 16.58 1.71 -4.86
C MET A 48 15.70 2.94 -4.70
N TRP A 49 15.80 3.65 -3.57
CA TRP A 49 15.09 4.90 -3.40
C TRP A 49 15.52 5.93 -4.47
N PRO A 50 14.59 6.66 -5.14
CA PRO A 50 13.14 6.74 -4.93
C PRO A 50 12.30 5.90 -5.91
N LEU A 51 12.84 4.83 -6.49
CA LEU A 51 12.26 4.13 -7.65
C LEU A 51 11.21 3.07 -7.27
N LEU A 52 11.49 2.24 -6.26
CA LEU A 52 10.67 1.05 -6.01
C LEU A 52 9.69 1.24 -4.85
N ARG A 53 8.41 1.22 -5.19
CA ARG A 53 7.31 0.96 -4.25
C ARG A 53 6.86 -0.48 -4.45
N ILE A 54 7.07 -1.31 -3.43
CA ILE A 54 6.72 -2.73 -3.43
C ILE A 54 5.90 -3.14 -2.20
N ASP A 55 5.81 -2.27 -1.20
CA ASP A 55 4.95 -2.47 -0.02
C ASP A 55 3.66 -1.65 -0.16
N TYR A 56 2.53 -2.28 0.16
CA TYR A 56 1.20 -1.70 -0.06
C TYR A 56 0.28 -1.86 1.14
N ILE A 57 -0.67 -0.91 1.26
CA ILE A 57 -1.86 -1.03 2.09
C ILE A 57 -3.06 -0.86 1.17
N LEU A 58 -3.81 -1.95 0.98
CA LEU A 58 -5.02 -2.03 0.17
C LEU A 58 -6.24 -2.23 1.06
N TYR A 59 -7.35 -1.56 0.77
CA TYR A 59 -8.56 -1.63 1.60
C TYR A 59 -9.86 -1.57 0.77
N PRO A 60 -11.00 -2.01 1.34
CA PRO A 60 -12.30 -2.01 0.65
C PRO A 60 -12.78 -0.59 0.32
N ALA A 61 -13.59 -0.48 -0.75
CA ALA A 61 -14.14 0.79 -1.22
C ALA A 61 -14.93 1.63 -0.21
N PRO A 62 -15.67 1.10 0.79
CA PRO A 62 -16.33 1.97 1.78
C PRO A 62 -15.35 2.72 2.69
N TYR A 63 -14.09 2.28 2.80
CA TYR A 63 -13.11 2.90 3.71
C TYR A 63 -12.36 4.03 3.01
N CYS A 64 -11.81 4.96 3.79
CA CYS A 64 -11.07 6.10 3.28
C CYS A 64 -9.73 6.26 4.00
N SER A 65 -8.66 6.54 3.25
CA SER A 65 -7.36 6.89 3.79
C SER A 65 -7.26 8.41 3.95
N LEU A 66 -6.92 8.86 5.16
CA LEU A 66 -6.69 10.27 5.48
C LEU A 66 -5.24 10.68 5.22
N SER A 67 -4.33 9.75 5.42
CA SER A 67 -2.89 9.98 5.28
C SER A 67 -2.18 8.74 4.80
N HIS A 68 -1.07 8.96 4.09
CA HIS A 68 -0.11 7.94 3.73
C HIS A 68 1.29 8.50 3.94
N LYS A 69 2.11 7.78 4.71
CA LYS A 69 3.49 8.16 5.03
C LYS A 69 4.41 6.97 4.87
N THR A 70 5.62 7.26 4.38
CA THR A 70 6.71 6.29 4.26
C THR A 70 7.93 6.87 4.98
N PRO A 71 7.95 6.86 6.33
CA PRO A 71 9.04 7.48 7.08
C PRO A 71 10.35 6.74 6.81
N ARG A 72 11.41 7.50 6.53
CA ARG A 72 12.73 6.95 6.21
C ARG A 72 13.50 6.70 7.50
N ILE A 73 13.29 5.53 8.08
CA ILE A 73 13.95 5.06 9.30
C ILE A 73 14.73 3.77 9.00
N GLU A 74 15.90 3.62 9.59
CA GLU A 74 16.87 2.56 9.25
C GLU A 74 16.72 1.33 10.16
N TYR A 75 15.51 0.78 10.25
CA TYR A 75 15.25 -0.47 10.99
C TYR A 75 15.17 -1.70 10.08
N SER A 76 15.11 -1.49 8.77
CA SER A 76 15.00 -2.51 7.73
C SER A 76 15.52 -1.92 6.42
N ASP A 77 15.80 -2.78 5.44
CA ASP A 77 15.99 -2.38 4.04
C ASP A 77 14.67 -1.92 3.39
N HIS A 78 13.53 -2.08 4.08
CA HIS A 78 12.24 -1.48 3.73
C HIS A 78 11.84 -0.34 4.68
N TYR A 79 11.41 0.78 4.11
CA TYR A 79 10.72 1.84 4.83
C TYR A 79 9.27 1.42 5.10
N PRO A 80 8.77 1.58 6.34
CA PRO A 80 7.40 1.19 6.67
C PRO A 80 6.38 2.03 5.91
N VAL A 81 5.25 1.43 5.60
CA VAL A 81 4.09 2.12 5.03
C VAL A 81 3.06 2.34 6.13
N VAL A 82 2.71 3.59 6.38
CA VAL A 82 1.77 3.97 7.45
C VAL A 82 0.61 4.74 6.86
N SER A 83 -0.62 4.33 7.21
CA SER A 83 -1.83 5.01 6.76
C SER A 83 -2.87 5.08 7.87
N GLU A 84 -3.57 6.21 7.96
CA GLU A 84 -4.74 6.39 8.82
C GLU A 84 -6.01 6.15 7.99
N LEU A 85 -6.84 5.19 8.42
CA LEU A 85 -8.06 4.81 7.72
C LEU A 85 -9.30 5.19 8.55
N ILE A 86 -10.29 5.79 7.89
CA ILE A 86 -11.66 5.92 8.38
C ILE A 86 -12.47 4.70 7.91
N ILE A 87 -13.07 4.03 8.86
CA ILE A 87 -14.07 2.98 8.65
C ILE A 87 -15.44 3.60 8.97
N PRO A 88 -16.40 3.60 8.03
CA PRO A 88 -17.73 4.17 8.23
C PRO A 88 -18.58 3.35 9.21
#